data_AF-A0A966U1S9-F1
#
_entry.id   AF-A0A966U1S9-F1
#
_cell.length_a   1.000
_cell.length_b   1.000
_cell.length_c   1.000
_cell.angle_alpha   90.00
_cell.angle_beta   90.00
_cell.angle_gamma   90.00
#
_symmetry.space_group_name_H-M   'P 1'
#
loop_
_entity.id
_entity.type
_entity.pdbx_description
1 polymer ?
#
loop_
_entity_poly.entity_id
_entity_poly.type
_entity_poly.pdbx_seq_one_letter_code
_entity_poly.pdbx_strand_id
1 'polypeptide(L)' 'MPVLPIEPRHRAAWDRLYAGYAEFYRVEQSAQMRDIVWAWLHDPGHELGGLIAEDAAGQAVGLAHWRPYARPLR' A
#
# COMPACT_ATOMS: atom_id res chain seq x y z
N MET A 1 -7.10 -0.83 16.77
CA MET A 1 -6.79 -0.63 15.34
C MET A 1 -5.34 -1.06 15.12
N PRO A 2 -5.06 -2.37 15.01
CA PRO A 2 -3.69 -2.83 14.79
C PRO A 2 -3.16 -2.35 13.43
N VAL A 3 -1.85 -2.14 13.36
CA VAL A 3 -1.12 -1.88 12.12
C VAL A 3 -0.22 -3.07 11.86
N LEU A 4 -0.41 -3.71 10.70
CA LEU A 4 0.20 -4.99 10.36
C LEU A 4 0.89 -4.89 9.00
N PRO A 5 1.88 -5.76 8.71
CA PRO A 5 2.39 -5.95 7.36
C PRO A 5 1.26 -6.26 6.38
N ILE A 6 1.39 -5.77 5.15
CA ILE A 6 0.48 -6.14 4.08
C ILE A 6 0.66 -7.62 3.69
N GLU A 7 -0.42 -8.26 3.29
CA GLU A 7 -0.51 -9.72 3.05
C GLU A 7 -1.48 -9.95 1.87
N PRO A 8 -1.41 -11.11 1.18
CA PRO A 8 -2.28 -11.42 0.05
C PRO A 8 -3.79 -11.21 0.33
N ARG A 9 -4.24 -11.50 1.56
CA ARG A 9 -5.65 -11.32 1.98
C ARG A 9 -6.13 -9.87 1.92
N HIS A 10 -5.22 -8.90 1.96
CA HIS A 10 -5.54 -7.48 1.95
C HIS A 10 -5.83 -6.93 0.56
N ARG A 11 -5.57 -7.69 -0.51
CA ARG A 11 -5.57 -7.20 -1.90
C ARG A 11 -6.79 -6.35 -2.25
N ALA A 12 -8.00 -6.88 -2.05
CA ALA A 12 -9.22 -6.17 -2.42
C ALA A 12 -9.42 -4.87 -1.65
N ALA A 13 -9.07 -4.86 -0.35
CA ALA A 13 -9.21 -3.68 0.48
C ALA A 13 -8.12 -2.64 0.18
N TRP A 14 -6.89 -3.09 -0.09
CA TRP A 14 -5.81 -2.24 -0.56
C TRP A 14 -6.14 -1.58 -1.91
N ASP A 15 -6.71 -2.32 -2.87
CA ASP A 15 -7.12 -1.77 -4.17
C ASP A 15 -8.09 -0.60 -4.01
N ARG A 16 -9.08 -0.74 -3.11
CA ARG A 16 -10.05 0.32 -2.78
C ARG A 16 -9.37 1.52 -2.15
N LEU A 17 -8.55 1.30 -1.12
CA LEU A 17 -7.86 2.37 -0.38
C LEU A 17 -6.87 3.12 -1.28
N TYR A 18 -6.10 2.41 -2.12
CA TYR A 18 -5.10 3.00 -2.98
C TYR A 18 -5.70 3.73 -4.18
N ALA A 19 -6.84 3.28 -4.71
CA ALA A 19 -7.61 4.07 -5.68
C ALA A 19 -8.14 5.36 -5.07
N GLY A 20 -8.71 5.32 -3.86
CA GLY A 20 -9.15 6.53 -3.16
C GLY A 20 -7.99 7.49 -2.88
N TYR A 21 -6.81 6.97 -2.55
CA TYR A 21 -5.59 7.77 -2.40
C TYR A 21 -5.18 8.46 -3.71
N ALA A 22 -5.19 7.74 -4.83
CA ALA A 22 -4.90 8.32 -6.15
C ALA A 22 -5.93 9.39 -6.55
N GLU A 23 -7.22 9.12 -6.32
CA GLU A 23 -8.31 10.06 -6.55
C GLU A 23 -8.14 11.35 -5.74
N PHE A 24 -7.80 11.24 -4.45
CA PHE A 24 -7.53 12.38 -3.58
C PHE A 24 -6.42 13.28 -4.13
N TYR A 25 -5.33 12.67 -4.64
CA TYR A 25 -4.24 13.38 -5.29
C TYR A 25 -4.51 13.75 -6.77
N ARG A 26 -5.71 13.43 -7.29
CA ARG A 26 -6.10 13.65 -8.69
C ARG A 26 -5.14 12.99 -9.69
N VAL A 27 -4.63 11.83 -9.34
CA VAL A 27 -3.77 11.00 -10.19
C VAL A 27 -4.63 9.96 -10.87
N GLU A 28 -4.59 9.93 -12.21
CA GLU A 28 -5.23 8.85 -12.98
C GLU A 28 -4.55 7.53 -12.64
N GLN A 29 -5.36 6.53 -12.28
CA GLN A 29 -4.87 5.24 -11.84
C GLN A 29 -5.71 4.11 -12.42
N SER A 30 -5.04 3.16 -13.08
CA SER A 30 -5.66 1.97 -13.65
C SER A 30 -5.49 0.76 -12.74
N ALA A 31 -6.30 -0.29 -12.97
CA ALA A 31 -6.12 -1.58 -12.31
C ALA A 31 -4.73 -2.18 -12.57
N GLN A 32 -4.22 -2.02 -13.79
CA GLN A 32 -2.89 -2.52 -14.17
C GLN A 32 -1.75 -1.81 -13.42
N MET A 33 -1.88 -0.49 -13.19
CA MET A 33 -0.92 0.25 -12.35
C MET A 33 -0.94 -0.25 -10.90
N ARG A 34 -2.12 -0.58 -10.37
CA ARG A 34 -2.28 -1.22 -9.05
C ARG A 34 -1.61 -2.58 -8.98
N ASP A 35 -1.77 -3.41 -10.02
CA ASP A 35 -1.12 -4.73 -10.10
C ASP A 35 0.40 -4.63 -10.00
N ILE A 36 1.00 -3.62 -10.64
CA ILE A 36 2.44 -3.38 -10.59
C ILE A 36 2.89 -3.03 -9.17
N VAL A 37 2.22 -2.06 -8.53
CA VAL A 37 2.57 -1.66 -7.16
C VAL A 37 2.34 -2.80 -6.18
N TRP A 38 1.28 -3.59 -6.37
CA TRP A 38 1.01 -4.78 -5.57
C TRP A 38 2.13 -5.82 -5.69
N ALA A 39 2.64 -6.05 -6.90
CA ALA A 39 3.77 -6.95 -7.11
C ALA A 39 5.02 -6.47 -6.36
N TRP A 40 5.32 -5.17 -6.39
CA TRP A 40 6.45 -4.61 -5.64
C TRP A 40 6.32 -4.81 -4.13
N LEU A 41 5.13 -4.64 -3.56
CA LEU A 41 4.88 -4.82 -2.12
C LEU A 41 5.09 -6.24 -1.62
N HIS A 42 5.07 -7.22 -2.53
CA HIS A 42 5.27 -8.64 -2.23
C HIS A 42 6.58 -9.20 -2.78
N ASP A 43 7.41 -8.37 -3.41
CA ASP A 43 8.73 -8.74 -3.89
C ASP A 43 9.77 -8.49 -2.76
N PRO A 44 10.41 -9.52 -2.21
CA PRO A 44 11.43 -9.34 -1.18
C PRO A 44 12.69 -8.60 -1.66
N GLY A 45 12.88 -8.47 -2.99
CA GLY A 45 13.94 -7.69 -3.60
C GLY A 45 13.62 -6.23 -3.83
N HIS A 46 12.34 -5.81 -3.68
CA HIS A 46 11.93 -4.43 -3.90
C HIS A 46 11.96 -3.64 -2.58
N GLU A 47 12.37 -2.37 -2.64
CA GLU A 47 12.52 -1.51 -1.45
C GLU A 47 11.18 -1.01 -0.86
N LEU A 48 10.06 -1.34 -1.50
CA LEU A 48 8.75 -0.77 -1.17
C LEU A 48 8.06 -1.66 -0.13
N GLY A 49 7.87 -1.13 1.08
CA GLY A 49 7.09 -1.76 2.12
C GLY A 49 5.66 -1.23 2.19
N GLY A 50 4.75 -2.07 2.66
CA GLY A 50 3.34 -1.74 2.87
C GLY A 50 2.85 -2.14 4.26
N LEU A 51 2.05 -1.27 4.85
CA LEU A 51 1.32 -1.53 6.10
C LEU A 51 -0.17 -1.34 5.89
N ILE A 52 -0.97 -2.10 6.63
CA ILE A 52 -2.43 -1.99 6.69
C ILE A 52 -2.86 -1.72 8.13
N ALA A 53 -3.79 -0.79 8.30
CA ALA A 53 -4.50 -0.59 9.56
C ALA A 53 -5.86 -1.29 9.50
N GLU A 54 -6.18 -2.12 10.47
CA GLU A 54 -7.46 -2.84 10.55
C GLU A 54 -8.34 -2.31 11.69
N ASP A 55 -9.66 -2.29 11.47
CA ASP A 55 -10.65 -2.04 12.52
C ASP A 55 -10.89 -3.29 13.40
N ALA A 56 -11.84 -3.19 14.34
CA ALA A 56 -12.17 -4.29 15.26
C ALA A 56 -12.81 -5.52 14.56
N ALA A 57 -13.28 -5.37 13.33
CA ALA A 57 -13.85 -6.45 12.52
C ALA A 57 -12.82 -7.05 11.53
N GLY A 58 -11.57 -6.58 11.56
CA GLY A 58 -10.52 -7.01 10.62
C GLY A 58 -10.64 -6.37 9.23
N GLN A 59 -11.43 -5.30 9.08
CA GLN A 59 -11.53 -4.57 7.82
C GLN A 59 -10.36 -3.58 7.71
N ALA A 60 -9.68 -3.58 6.56
CA ALA A 60 -8.63 -2.60 6.31
C ALA A 60 -9.24 -1.20 6.11
N VAL A 61 -8.86 -0.28 7.00
CA VAL A 61 -9.34 1.11 7.03
C VAL A 61 -8.27 2.13 6.67
N GLY A 62 -7.01 1.71 6.58
CA GLY A 62 -5.90 2.57 6.17
C GLY A 62 -4.76 1.78 5.53
N LEU A 63 -3.96 2.49 4.74
CA LEU A 63 -2.72 1.98 4.15
C LEU A 63 -1.58 2.96 4.40
N ALA A 64 -0.35 2.45 4.41
CA ALA A 64 0.85 3.25 4.31
C ALA A 64 1.87 2.55 3.42
N HIS A 65 2.48 3.31 2.51
CA HIS A 65 3.63 2.88 1.71
C HIS A 65 4.88 3.57 2.23
N TRP A 66 5.97 2.82 2.36
CA TRP A 66 7.25 3.36 2.81
C TRP A 66 8.39 2.71 2.01
N ARG A 67 9.51 3.43 1.93
CA ARG A 67 10.76 2.88 1.40
C ARG A 67 11.94 3.54 2.09
N PRO A 68 13.07 2.84 2.29
CA PRO A 68 14.30 3.48 2.73
C PRO A 68 14.72 4.57 1.74
N TYR A 69 15.14 5.72 2.25
CA TYR A 69 15.66 6.78 1.40
C TYR A 69 16.85 7.45 2.09
N ALA A 70 18.05 6.93 1.78
CA ALA A 70 19.29 7.43 2.34
C ALA A 70 19.64 8.80 1.73
N ARG A 71 19.91 9.78 2.58
CA ARG A 71 20.40 11.11 2.19
C ARG A 71 21.71 11.43 2.90
N PRO A 72 22.86 10.92 2.42
CA PRO A 72 24.13 11.04 3.12
C PRO A 72 24.77 12.44 3.08
N LEU A 73 24.31 13.32 2.18
CA LEU A 73 24.91 14.64 1.92
C LEU A 73 23.93 15.80 2.17
N ARG A 74 22.84 15.55 2.89
CA ARG A 74 21.81 16.54 3.16
C ARG A 74 21.35 16.47 4.60
#